data_AF-A0A7Z8NRJ1-F1
#
_entry.id   AF-A0A7Z8NRJ1-F1
#
_cell.length_a   1.000
_cell.length_b   1.000
_cell.length_c   1.000
_cell.angle_alpha   90.00
_cell.angle_beta   90.00
_cell.angle_gamma   90.00
#
_symmetry.space_group_name_H-M   'P 1'
#
loop_
_entity.id
_entity.type
_entity.pdbx_description
1 polymer ?
#
loop_
_entity_poly.entity_id
_entity_poly.type
_entity_poly.pdbx_seq_one_letter_code
_entity_poly.pdbx_strand_id
1 'polypeptide(L)'
;MTTTRAPWFTSRSDLLSVLVVGGLVIVWQAIGLIASVARIAPNSDAPVDVLLMGAPVELPLGPDGAPLAATVDSATLTVSDMPIATHLAAIGAAAVPPLATIGVTVCVLLLCRRMLAGQFFSGTITRLITAVSLLIAGGWVAWFGCSVLASNGVLALVADRALAEQITFQVSWTPILTSMAVGALAAAFHAGEKLQRDTEGLV
;
A
#
# COMPACT_ATOMS: atom_id res chain seq x y z
N MET A 1 18.58 46.76 -5.39
CA MET A 1 17.20 46.24 -5.42
C MET A 1 17.27 44.72 -5.45
N THR A 2 17.18 44.08 -4.30
CA THR A 2 17.14 42.61 -4.18
C THR A 2 15.68 42.18 -4.23
N THR A 3 15.25 41.71 -5.41
CA THR A 3 13.98 41.00 -5.55
C THR A 3 14.06 39.68 -4.80
N THR A 4 13.56 39.66 -3.56
CA THR A 4 13.24 38.44 -2.82
C THR A 4 12.12 37.72 -3.56
N ARG A 5 12.46 36.77 -4.44
CA ARG A 5 11.48 35.81 -4.97
C ARG A 5 10.95 35.03 -3.79
N ALA A 6 9.68 35.22 -3.46
CA ALA A 6 8.98 34.37 -2.50
C ALA A 6 9.15 32.91 -2.96
N PRO A 7 9.45 31.98 -2.04
CA PRO A 7 9.61 30.57 -2.39
C PRO A 7 8.31 30.07 -3.04
N TRP A 8 8.48 29.40 -4.17
CA TRP A 8 7.47 28.92 -5.13
C TRP A 8 6.38 28.02 -4.55
N PHE A 9 6.43 27.68 -3.25
CA PHE A 9 5.54 26.75 -2.55
C PHE A 9 4.58 27.42 -1.54
N THR A 10 4.40 28.74 -1.61
CA THR A 10 3.71 29.50 -0.55
C THR A 10 2.42 30.17 -1.02
N SER A 11 1.71 29.61 -2.00
CA SER A 11 0.38 30.08 -2.37
C SER A 11 -0.71 29.28 -1.65
N ARG A 12 -1.79 29.94 -1.20
CA ARG A 12 -2.94 29.26 -0.58
C ARG A 12 -3.60 28.24 -1.52
N SER A 13 -3.47 28.43 -2.84
CA SER A 13 -3.95 27.52 -3.87
C SER A 13 -3.21 26.18 -3.88
N ASP A 14 -1.90 26.16 -3.59
CA ASP A 14 -1.12 24.91 -3.55
C ASP A 14 -1.50 24.04 -2.36
N LEU A 15 -1.81 24.67 -1.22
CA LEU A 15 -2.33 23.95 -0.06
C LEU A 15 -3.72 23.37 -0.34
N LEU A 16 -4.59 24.19 -0.95
CA LEU A 16 -5.95 23.78 -1.25
C LEU A 16 -5.95 22.62 -2.26
N SER A 17 -5.07 22.65 -3.27
CA SER A 17 -4.95 21.57 -4.24
C SER A 17 -4.49 20.27 -3.57
N VAL A 18 -3.46 20.32 -2.71
CA VAL A 18 -2.99 19.14 -1.95
C VAL A 18 -4.09 18.57 -1.05
N LEU A 19 -4.82 19.42 -0.31
CA LEU A 19 -5.91 18.98 0.57
C LEU A 19 -7.07 18.37 -0.22
N VAL A 20 -7.46 18.98 -1.34
CA VAL A 20 -8.55 18.48 -2.19
C VAL A 20 -8.15 17.13 -2.79
N VAL A 21 -6.97 17.03 -3.40
CA VAL A 21 -6.48 15.79 -4.01
C VAL A 21 -6.34 14.69 -2.95
N GLY A 22 -5.72 14.96 -1.81
CA GLY A 22 -5.58 13.97 -0.75
C GLY A 22 -6.94 13.57 -0.16
N GLY A 23 -7.88 14.51 -0.02
CA GLY A 23 -9.25 14.21 0.39
C GLY A 23 -9.97 13.29 -0.60
N LEU A 24 -9.85 13.54 -1.91
CA LEU A 24 -10.41 12.69 -2.96
C LEU A 24 -9.80 11.28 -2.94
N VAL A 25 -8.47 11.17 -2.74
CA VAL A 25 -7.80 9.88 -2.59
C VAL A 25 -8.35 9.11 -1.39
N ILE A 26 -8.52 9.76 -0.24
CA ILE A 26 -9.08 9.10 0.97
C ILE A 26 -10.50 8.60 0.69
N VAL A 27 -11.36 9.42 0.10
CA VAL A 27 -12.75 9.04 -0.24
C VAL A 27 -12.77 7.88 -1.22
N TRP A 28 -11.95 7.94 -2.27
CA TRP A 28 -11.84 6.87 -3.26
C TRP A 28 -11.40 5.54 -2.63
N GLN A 29 -10.35 5.56 -1.81
CA GLN A 29 -9.87 4.37 -1.11
C GLN A 29 -10.90 3.83 -0.10
N ALA A 30 -11.66 4.71 0.56
CA ALA A 30 -12.72 4.28 1.48
C ALA A 30 -13.88 3.59 0.74
N ILE A 31 -14.29 4.12 -0.42
CA ILE A 31 -15.29 3.47 -1.27
C ILE A 31 -14.79 2.10 -1.75
N GLY A 32 -13.54 2.05 -2.23
CA GLY A 32 -12.91 0.80 -2.67
C GLY A 32 -12.83 -0.24 -1.56
N LEU A 33 -12.43 0.17 -0.35
CA LEU A 33 -12.42 -0.68 0.84
C LEU A 33 -13.81 -1.27 1.13
N ILE A 34 -14.83 -0.42 1.22
CA ILE A 34 -16.20 -0.86 1.52
C ILE A 34 -16.69 -1.82 0.44
N ALA A 35 -16.48 -1.50 -0.84
CA ALA A 35 -16.91 -2.34 -1.94
C ALA A 35 -16.21 -3.70 -1.94
N SER A 36 -14.90 -3.75 -1.68
CA SER A 36 -14.14 -5.00 -1.62
C SER A 36 -14.54 -5.86 -0.43
N VAL A 37 -14.68 -5.26 0.75
CA VAL A 37 -15.13 -5.99 1.94
C VAL A 37 -16.57 -6.49 1.77
N ALA A 38 -17.46 -5.68 1.19
CA ALA A 38 -18.86 -6.06 0.96
C ALA A 38 -19.00 -7.24 -0.02
N ARG A 39 -18.07 -7.41 -0.97
CA ARG A 39 -18.05 -8.58 -1.88
C ARG A 39 -17.57 -9.86 -1.19
N ILE A 40 -16.67 -9.76 -0.22
CA ILE A 40 -16.05 -10.92 0.43
C ILE A 40 -16.81 -11.32 1.70
N ALA A 41 -17.40 -10.35 2.41
CA ALA A 41 -18.09 -10.57 3.69
C ALA A 41 -19.20 -11.63 3.66
N PRO A 42 -20.03 -11.75 2.60
CA PRO A 42 -21.07 -12.78 2.51
C PRO A 42 -20.54 -14.22 2.41
N ASN A 43 -19.25 -14.41 2.17
CA ASN A 43 -18.59 -15.72 1.98
C ASN A 43 -19.29 -16.62 0.93
N SER A 44 -19.95 -16.00 -0.03
CA SER A 44 -20.63 -16.63 -1.17
C SER A 44 -20.10 -15.96 -2.44
N ASP A 45 -19.55 -16.76 -3.33
CA ASP A 45 -18.91 -16.34 -4.59
C ASP A 45 -17.89 -15.21 -4.39
N ALA A 46 -17.13 -15.30 -3.30
CA ALA A 46 -16.19 -14.25 -2.94
C ALA A 46 -14.97 -14.29 -3.88
N PRO A 47 -14.63 -13.16 -4.53
CA PRO A 47 -13.43 -13.08 -5.36
C PRO A 47 -12.19 -13.03 -4.46
N VAL A 48 -11.30 -14.00 -4.62
CA VAL A 48 -10.02 -14.06 -3.93
C VAL A 48 -8.90 -14.17 -4.95
N ASP A 49 -7.94 -13.26 -4.86
CA ASP A 49 -6.74 -13.31 -5.68
C ASP A 49 -5.79 -14.39 -5.15
N VAL A 50 -5.49 -15.34 -6.03
CA VAL A 50 -4.62 -16.48 -5.77
C VAL A 50 -3.31 -16.27 -6.52
N LEU A 51 -2.21 -16.51 -5.83
CA LEU A 51 -0.86 -16.39 -6.35
C LEU A 51 -0.44 -17.75 -6.92
N LEU A 52 -0.25 -17.82 -8.24
CA LEU A 52 0.02 -19.05 -8.99
C LEU A 52 1.44 -19.12 -9.56
N MET A 53 2.12 -17.97 -9.68
CA MET A 53 3.53 -17.81 -10.02
C MET A 53 4.03 -18.71 -11.15
N GLY A 54 3.55 -18.41 -12.35
CA GLY A 54 4.02 -19.01 -13.57
C GLY A 54 3.34 -20.33 -13.93
N ALA A 55 2.18 -20.63 -13.34
CA ALA A 55 1.44 -21.85 -13.64
C ALA A 55 1.17 -21.95 -15.16
N PRO A 56 1.58 -23.05 -15.81
CA PRO A 56 1.42 -23.19 -17.25
C PRO A 56 -0.07 -23.31 -17.59
N VAL A 57 -0.53 -22.46 -18.49
CA VAL A 57 -1.90 -22.51 -19.01
C VAL A 57 -1.84 -22.37 -20.53
N GLU A 58 -2.64 -23.18 -21.23
CA GLU A 58 -2.79 -23.04 -22.67
C GLU A 58 -3.91 -22.03 -22.95
N LEU A 59 -3.55 -20.95 -23.62
CA LEU A 59 -4.52 -19.93 -24.05
C LEU A 59 -4.74 -20.04 -25.56
N PRO A 60 -5.99 -19.96 -26.05
CA PRO A 60 -6.29 -19.97 -27.49
C PRO A 60 -5.98 -18.61 -28.13
N LEU A 61 -4.73 -18.15 -28.01
CA LEU A 61 -4.24 -16.86 -28.48
C LEU A 61 -3.43 -16.97 -29.77
N GLY A 62 -3.15 -18.18 -30.25
CA GLY A 62 -2.46 -18.41 -31.50
C GLY A 62 -3.31 -18.08 -32.73
N PRO A 63 -2.69 -17.96 -33.93
CA PRO A 63 -3.42 -17.85 -35.19
C PRO A 63 -4.44 -19.00 -35.32
N ASP A 64 -5.65 -18.69 -35.77
CA ASP A 64 -6.79 -19.63 -35.87
C ASP A 64 -7.20 -20.30 -34.54
N GLY A 65 -6.87 -19.69 -33.40
CA GLY A 65 -7.21 -20.21 -32.07
C GLY A 65 -6.29 -21.33 -31.58
N ALA A 66 -5.11 -21.49 -32.20
CA ALA A 66 -4.13 -22.48 -31.77
C ALA A 66 -3.71 -22.26 -30.31
N PRO A 67 -3.51 -23.35 -29.53
CA PRO A 67 -3.07 -23.24 -28.13
C PRO A 67 -1.66 -22.67 -28.08
N LEU A 68 -1.49 -21.60 -27.30
CA LEU A 68 -0.20 -20.99 -26.99
C LEU A 68 0.09 -21.19 -25.51
N ALA A 69 1.26 -21.76 -25.21
CA ALA A 69 1.72 -21.92 -23.84
C ALA A 69 1.96 -20.54 -23.21
N ALA A 70 1.24 -20.24 -22.13
CA ALA A 70 1.37 -19.05 -21.34
C ALA A 70 1.57 -19.41 -19.86
N THR A 71 1.96 -18.42 -19.08
CA THR A 71 2.20 -18.57 -17.64
C THR A 71 1.33 -17.58 -16.88
N VAL A 72 0.67 -18.03 -15.81
CA VAL A 72 -0.20 -17.19 -14.98
C VAL A 72 0.46 -16.94 -13.63
N ASP A 73 0.72 -15.66 -13.32
CA ASP A 73 1.32 -15.26 -12.05
C ASP A 73 0.28 -15.12 -10.93
N SER A 74 -0.92 -14.67 -11.28
CA SER A 74 -2.05 -14.48 -10.36
C SER A 74 -3.37 -14.70 -11.07
N ALA A 75 -4.35 -15.26 -10.37
CA ALA A 75 -5.72 -15.41 -10.87
C ALA A 75 -6.73 -15.13 -9.76
N THR A 76 -7.85 -14.50 -10.11
CA THR A 76 -8.97 -14.33 -9.18
C THR A 76 -9.86 -15.56 -9.25
N LEU A 77 -10.00 -16.27 -8.14
CA LEU A 77 -10.92 -17.40 -8.01
C LEU A 77 -12.15 -16.97 -7.20
N THR A 78 -13.33 -17.37 -7.65
CA THR A 78 -14.58 -17.21 -6.90
C THR A 78 -14.85 -18.47 -6.11
N VAL A 79 -14.80 -18.38 -4.78
CA VAL A 79 -14.99 -19.52 -3.89
C VAL A 79 -16.04 -19.20 -2.85
N SER A 80 -16.85 -20.21 -2.54
CA SER A 80 -17.90 -20.16 -1.51
C SER A 80 -17.49 -21.02 -0.31
N ASP A 81 -18.08 -20.73 0.85
CA ASP A 81 -17.90 -21.52 2.08
C ASP A 81 -16.43 -21.66 2.54
N MET A 82 -15.66 -20.58 2.42
CA MET A 82 -14.27 -20.57 2.88
C MET A 82 -14.19 -20.77 4.40
N PRO A 83 -13.21 -21.55 4.90
CA PRO A 83 -12.90 -21.63 6.33
C PRO A 83 -12.63 -20.24 6.92
N ILE A 84 -12.99 -20.05 8.20
CA ILE A 84 -12.92 -18.75 8.89
C ILE A 84 -11.53 -18.09 8.76
N ALA A 85 -10.45 -18.88 8.89
CA ALA A 85 -9.09 -18.35 8.77
C ALA A 85 -8.80 -17.78 7.36
N THR A 86 -9.22 -18.49 6.32
CA THR A 86 -9.07 -18.08 4.91
C THR A 86 -9.95 -16.88 4.61
N HIS A 87 -11.18 -16.86 5.12
CA HIS A 87 -12.12 -15.75 4.94
C HIS A 87 -11.59 -14.46 5.57
N LEU A 88 -11.10 -14.51 6.80
CA LEU A 88 -10.49 -13.36 7.47
C LEU A 88 -9.20 -12.90 6.77
N ALA A 89 -8.40 -13.84 6.28
CA ALA A 89 -7.21 -13.52 5.49
C ALA A 89 -7.58 -12.81 4.18
N ALA A 90 -8.62 -13.25 3.48
CA ALA A 90 -9.10 -12.61 2.26
C ALA A 90 -9.62 -11.19 2.52
N ILE A 91 -10.38 -10.98 3.61
CA ILE A 91 -10.80 -9.65 4.05
C ILE A 91 -9.58 -8.78 4.36
N GLY A 92 -8.59 -9.32 5.08
CA GLY A 92 -7.33 -8.63 5.38
C GLY A 92 -6.57 -8.22 4.12
N ALA A 93 -6.43 -9.12 3.15
CA ALA A 93 -5.77 -8.85 1.87
C ALA A 93 -6.48 -7.73 1.08
N ALA A 94 -7.81 -7.68 1.12
CA ALA A 94 -8.60 -6.63 0.49
C ALA A 94 -8.58 -5.29 1.26
N ALA A 95 -8.51 -5.35 2.59
CA ALA A 95 -8.65 -4.16 3.44
C ALA A 95 -7.33 -3.44 3.75
N VAL A 96 -6.23 -4.18 3.87
CA VAL A 96 -4.93 -3.61 4.24
C VAL A 96 -4.43 -2.56 3.23
N PRO A 97 -4.42 -2.80 1.91
CA PRO A 97 -3.94 -1.81 0.95
C PRO A 97 -4.67 -0.46 1.03
N PRO A 98 -6.02 -0.38 0.99
CA PRO A 98 -6.69 0.91 1.08
C PRO A 98 -6.50 1.58 2.44
N LEU A 99 -6.46 0.83 3.55
CA LEU A 99 -6.19 1.39 4.88
C LEU A 99 -4.77 1.97 4.97
N ALA A 100 -3.77 1.27 4.44
CA ALA A 100 -2.39 1.77 4.40
C ALA A 100 -2.28 3.03 3.54
N THR A 101 -2.92 3.06 2.36
CA THR A 101 -2.95 4.25 1.50
C THR A 101 -3.62 5.44 2.19
N ILE A 102 -4.75 5.22 2.87
CA ILE A 102 -5.44 6.26 3.65
C ILE A 102 -4.52 6.78 4.74
N GLY A 103 -3.90 5.90 5.52
CA GLY A 103 -2.97 6.27 6.58
C GLY A 103 -1.80 7.12 6.06
N VAL A 104 -1.15 6.69 4.98
CA VAL A 104 -0.06 7.44 4.33
C VAL A 104 -0.55 8.81 3.86
N THR A 105 -1.71 8.86 3.20
CA THR A 105 -2.30 10.11 2.69
C THR A 105 -2.58 11.08 3.84
N VAL A 106 -3.18 10.61 4.94
CA VAL A 106 -3.43 11.44 6.13
C VAL A 106 -2.13 11.98 6.72
N CYS A 107 -1.09 11.15 6.87
CA CYS A 107 0.20 11.60 7.37
C CYS A 107 0.83 12.67 6.46
N VAL A 108 0.76 12.49 5.14
CA VAL A 108 1.27 13.46 4.15
C VAL A 108 0.48 14.77 4.22
N LEU A 109 -0.85 14.73 4.31
CA LEU A 109 -1.68 15.93 4.45
C LEU A 109 -1.35 16.71 5.73
N LEU A 110 -1.16 16.00 6.85
CA LEU A 110 -0.74 16.61 8.12
C LEU A 110 0.65 17.23 8.02
N LEU A 111 1.58 16.54 7.34
CA LEU A 111 2.93 17.05 7.07
C LEU A 111 2.88 18.35 6.26
N CYS A 112 2.16 18.36 5.13
CA CYS A 112 1.99 19.55 4.29
C CYS A 112 1.40 20.72 5.09
N ARG A 113 0.34 20.46 5.87
CA ARG A 113 -0.29 21.48 6.71
C ARG A 113 0.68 22.08 7.74
N ARG A 114 1.56 21.26 8.34
CA ARG A 114 2.56 21.71 9.33
C ARG A 114 3.68 22.52 8.68
N MET A 115 4.19 22.09 7.54
CA MET A 115 5.20 22.83 6.79
C MET A 115 4.69 24.21 6.36
N LEU A 116 3.43 24.30 5.96
CA LEU A 116 2.80 25.58 5.60
C LEU A 116 2.51 26.49 6.78
N ALA A 117 2.37 25.92 7.99
CA ALA A 117 2.35 26.69 9.23
C ALA A 117 3.75 27.17 9.68
N GLY A 118 4.79 26.95 8.86
CA GLY A 118 6.17 27.34 9.15
C GLY A 118 6.92 26.40 10.10
N GLN A 119 6.33 25.26 10.47
CA GLN A 119 6.89 24.33 11.46
C GLN A 119 7.76 23.25 10.79
N PHE A 120 8.88 23.62 10.17
CA PHE A 120 9.69 22.68 9.36
C PHE A 120 10.49 21.64 10.15
N PHE A 121 10.96 21.98 11.36
CA PHE A 121 11.81 21.13 12.18
C PHE A 121 11.17 20.93 13.56
N SER A 122 10.12 20.11 13.59
CA SER A 122 9.49 19.70 14.84
C SER A 122 9.52 18.17 14.96
N GLY A 123 9.64 17.67 16.19
CA GLY A 123 9.53 16.24 16.46
C GLY A 123 8.22 15.62 15.94
N THR A 124 7.16 16.41 15.76
CA THR A 124 5.92 15.98 15.10
C THR A 124 6.13 15.65 13.62
N ILE A 125 6.87 16.46 12.87
CA ILE A 125 7.19 16.18 11.46
C ILE A 125 8.00 14.90 11.35
N THR A 126 9.04 14.75 12.18
CA THR A 126 9.84 13.52 12.24
C THR A 126 8.96 12.29 12.49
N ARG A 127 8.05 12.35 13.46
CA ARG A 127 7.09 11.27 13.75
C ARG A 127 6.15 10.97 12.56
N LEU A 128 5.71 11.98 11.83
CA LEU A 128 4.85 11.79 10.65
C LEU A 128 5.60 11.08 9.52
N ILE A 129 6.86 11.45 9.24
CA ILE A 129 7.66 10.79 8.19
C ILE A 129 7.97 9.35 8.60
N THR A 130 8.32 9.11 9.87
CA THR A 130 8.49 7.75 10.40
C THR A 130 7.20 6.94 10.28
N ALA A 131 6.05 7.53 10.60
CA ALA A 131 4.75 6.85 10.44
C ALA A 131 4.46 6.48 8.98
N VAL A 132 4.78 7.35 8.01
CA VAL A 132 4.65 7.03 6.58
C VAL A 132 5.53 5.83 6.22
N SER A 133 6.81 5.83 6.63
CA SER A 133 7.72 4.71 6.39
C SER A 133 7.17 3.39 6.97
N LEU A 134 6.70 3.42 8.21
CA LEU A 134 6.11 2.25 8.88
C LEU A 134 4.81 1.79 8.23
N LEU A 135 3.96 2.71 7.76
CA LEU A 135 2.72 2.36 7.06
C LEU A 135 2.98 1.72 5.71
N ILE A 136 4.00 2.17 4.96
CA ILE A 136 4.41 1.56 3.68
C ILE A 136 4.93 0.14 3.94
N ALA A 137 5.90 -0.02 4.84
CA ALA A 137 6.50 -1.31 5.14
C ALA A 137 5.48 -2.28 5.77
N GLY A 138 4.82 -1.84 6.84
CA GLY A 138 3.85 -2.63 7.59
C GLY A 138 2.61 -2.96 6.76
N GLY A 139 2.11 -2.01 5.97
CA GLY A 139 1.02 -2.26 5.03
C GLY A 139 1.37 -3.31 4.00
N TRP A 140 2.58 -3.27 3.43
CA TRP A 140 3.03 -4.29 2.48
C TRP A 140 3.19 -5.67 3.14
N VAL A 141 3.84 -5.76 4.30
CA VAL A 141 4.03 -7.03 5.03
C VAL A 141 2.68 -7.63 5.42
N ALA A 142 1.76 -6.82 5.95
CA ALA A 142 0.44 -7.28 6.35
C ALA A 142 -0.39 -7.74 5.14
N TRP A 143 -0.37 -6.99 4.04
CA TRP A 143 -1.05 -7.39 2.81
C TRP A 143 -0.48 -8.70 2.26
N PHE A 144 0.84 -8.83 2.17
CA PHE A 144 1.49 -10.02 1.65
C PHE A 144 1.16 -11.24 2.51
N GLY A 145 1.26 -11.13 3.84
CA GLY A 145 0.91 -12.22 4.76
C GLY A 145 -0.56 -12.66 4.63
N CYS A 146 -1.49 -11.70 4.58
CA CYS A 146 -2.91 -12.00 4.35
C CYS A 146 -3.15 -12.64 2.98
N SER A 147 -2.50 -12.17 1.93
CA SER A 147 -2.66 -12.68 0.56
C SER A 147 -2.13 -14.12 0.44
N VAL A 148 -0.98 -14.42 1.03
CA VAL A 148 -0.43 -15.78 1.07
C VAL A 148 -1.36 -16.72 1.84
N LEU A 149 -1.86 -16.29 3.00
CA LEU A 149 -2.77 -17.12 3.81
C LEU A 149 -4.12 -17.35 3.10
N ALA A 150 -4.67 -16.32 2.46
CA ALA A 150 -5.90 -16.42 1.67
C ALA A 150 -5.71 -17.34 0.46
N SER A 151 -4.64 -17.12 -0.32
CA SER A 151 -4.28 -17.91 -1.50
C SER A 151 -4.10 -19.39 -1.16
N ASN A 152 -3.32 -19.71 -0.12
CA ASN A 152 -3.11 -21.10 0.32
C ASN A 152 -4.40 -21.75 0.80
N GLY A 153 -5.23 -21.00 1.53
CA GLY A 153 -6.51 -21.50 2.01
C GLY A 153 -7.50 -21.81 0.88
N VAL A 154 -7.57 -20.95 -0.13
CA VAL A 154 -8.40 -21.16 -1.32
C VAL A 154 -7.87 -22.32 -2.17
N LEU A 155 -6.56 -22.38 -2.40
CA LEU A 155 -5.96 -23.48 -3.15
C LEU A 155 -6.16 -24.83 -2.45
N ALA A 156 -6.13 -24.89 -1.11
CA ALA A 156 -6.41 -26.12 -0.37
C ALA A 156 -7.84 -26.66 -0.59
N LEU A 157 -8.79 -25.82 -1.02
CA LEU A 157 -10.17 -26.21 -1.30
C LEU A 157 -10.38 -26.65 -2.75
N VAL A 158 -9.61 -26.07 -3.69
CA VAL A 158 -9.89 -26.16 -5.13
C VAL A 158 -8.81 -26.91 -5.90
N ALA A 159 -7.55 -26.83 -5.49
CA ALA A 159 -6.42 -27.34 -6.26
C ALA A 159 -6.11 -28.80 -5.94
N ASP A 160 -5.78 -29.55 -7.00
CA ASP A 160 -5.23 -30.90 -6.86
C ASP A 160 -3.80 -30.84 -6.31
N ARG A 161 -3.36 -31.89 -5.61
CA ARG A 161 -2.13 -31.89 -4.79
C ARG A 161 -0.86 -31.54 -5.59
N ALA A 162 -0.86 -31.82 -6.89
CA ALA A 162 0.24 -31.50 -7.79
C ALA A 162 0.40 -29.98 -8.08
N LEU A 163 -0.69 -29.21 -8.05
CA LEU A 163 -0.64 -27.74 -8.20
C LEU A 163 -0.17 -27.06 -6.90
N ALA A 164 -0.50 -27.66 -5.75
CA ALA A 164 -0.15 -27.13 -4.44
C ALA A 164 1.37 -27.15 -4.15
N GLU A 165 2.12 -28.06 -4.78
CA GLU A 165 3.57 -28.21 -4.58
C GLU A 165 4.42 -27.24 -5.44
N GLN A 166 3.85 -26.59 -6.46
CA GLN A 166 4.54 -25.64 -7.34
C GLN A 166 4.41 -24.17 -6.90
N ILE A 167 3.76 -23.92 -5.76
CA ILE A 167 3.53 -22.56 -5.26
C ILE A 167 4.86 -21.97 -4.78
N THR A 168 5.47 -21.16 -5.65
CA THR A 168 6.58 -20.27 -5.28
C THR A 168 6.03 -18.86 -5.08
N PHE A 169 6.68 -18.01 -4.28
CA PHE A 169 6.23 -16.64 -4.03
C PHE A 169 7.28 -15.64 -4.52
N GLN A 170 6.92 -14.77 -5.46
CA GLN A 170 7.72 -13.59 -5.76
C GLN A 170 7.45 -12.48 -4.76
N VAL A 171 8.52 -12.09 -4.07
CA VAL A 171 8.53 -10.95 -3.16
C VAL A 171 9.02 -9.74 -3.93
N SER A 172 8.19 -8.71 -4.03
CA SER A 172 8.61 -7.40 -4.53
C SER A 172 9.35 -6.66 -3.42
N TRP A 173 10.62 -6.32 -3.66
CA TRP A 173 11.44 -5.54 -2.73
C TRP A 173 11.15 -4.04 -2.76
N THR A 174 10.43 -3.56 -3.78
CA THR A 174 10.16 -2.13 -4.00
C THR A 174 9.54 -1.43 -2.78
N PRO A 175 8.53 -2.00 -2.09
CA PRO A 175 7.90 -1.32 -0.95
C PRO A 175 8.84 -1.22 0.26
N ILE A 176 9.66 -2.24 0.49
CA ILE A 176 10.69 -2.24 1.53
C ILE A 176 11.71 -1.15 1.24
N LEU A 177 12.27 -1.11 0.03
CA LEU A 177 13.25 -0.10 -0.37
C LEU A 177 12.66 1.32 -0.31
N THR A 178 11.40 1.49 -0.71
CA THR A 178 10.68 2.77 -0.59
C THR A 178 10.54 3.20 0.86
N SER A 179 10.15 2.27 1.75
CA SER A 179 10.03 2.56 3.18
C SER A 179 11.37 2.94 3.80
N MET A 180 12.47 2.30 3.38
CA MET A 180 13.83 2.62 3.83
C MET A 180 14.24 4.01 3.37
N ALA A 181 13.95 4.39 2.12
CA ALA A 181 14.23 5.73 1.61
C ALA A 181 13.47 6.80 2.39
N VAL A 182 12.18 6.59 2.67
CA VAL A 182 11.37 7.50 3.49
C VAL A 182 11.87 7.54 4.94
N GLY A 183 12.29 6.41 5.50
CA GLY A 183 12.88 6.33 6.84
C GLY A 183 14.20 7.09 6.93
N ALA A 184 15.04 7.03 5.89
CA ALA A 184 16.27 7.81 5.81
C ALA A 184 15.99 9.32 5.78
N LEU A 185 14.93 9.75 5.09
CA LEU A 185 14.47 11.14 5.17
C LEU A 185 14.09 11.50 6.62
N ALA A 186 13.32 10.66 7.32
CA ALA A 186 12.97 10.92 8.72
C ALA A 186 14.21 11.11 9.60
N ALA A 187 15.24 10.28 9.42
CA ALA A 187 16.51 10.39 10.14
C ALA A 187 17.24 11.70 9.83
N ALA A 188 17.24 12.14 8.56
CA ALA A 188 17.82 13.43 8.17
C ALA A 188 17.09 14.62 8.81
N PHE A 189 15.75 14.61 8.84
CA PHE A 189 14.96 15.63 9.52
C PHE A 189 15.22 15.67 11.03
N HIS A 190 15.39 14.49 11.65
CA HIS A 190 15.75 14.41 13.06
C HIS A 190 17.13 15.00 13.36
N ALA A 191 18.13 14.73 12.51
CA ALA A 191 19.45 15.32 12.63
C ALA A 191 19.39 16.86 12.47
N GLY A 192 18.62 17.36 11.51
CA GLY A 192 18.40 18.80 11.33
C GLY A 192 17.73 19.46 12.53
N GLU A 193 16.71 18.81 13.11
CA GLU A 193 16.04 19.28 14.32
C GLU A 193 17.01 19.39 15.51
N LYS A 194 17.92 18.42 15.67
CA LYS A 194 18.93 18.46 16.72
C LYS A 194 19.89 19.64 16.53
N LEU A 195 20.41 19.83 15.32
CA LEU A 195 21.33 20.93 15.01
C LEU A 195 20.70 22.31 15.24
N GLN A 196 19.41 22.47 14.91
CA GLN A 196 18.68 23.72 15.17
C GLN A 196 18.58 23.99 16.68
N ARG A 197 18.19 22.99 17.48
CA ARG A 197 18.10 23.14 18.95
C ARG A 197 19.45 23.46 19.59
N ASP A 198 20.52 22.81 19.14
CA ASP A 198 21.86 23.06 19.66
C ASP A 198 22.34 24.49 19.35
N THR A 199 21.86 25.09 18.25
CA THR A 199 22.18 26.48 17.87
C THR A 199 21.37 27.50 18.67
N GLU A 200 20.07 27.23 18.88
CA GLU A 200 19.18 28.10 19.67
C GLU A 200 19.57 28.12 21.16
N GLY A 201 20.22 27.07 21.67
CA GLY A 201 20.73 27.01 23.05
C GLY A 201 22.06 27.72 23.32
N LEU A 202 22.69 28.29 22.29
CA LEU A 202 23.97 29.02 22.38
C LEU A 202 23.81 30.55 22.43
N VAL A 203 22.57 31.06 22.36
CA VAL A 203 22.23 32.50 22.34
C VAL A 203 21.62 32.93 23.66
#